data_AF-A0A1J3F2D0-F1
#
_entry.id   AF-A0A1J3F2D0-F1
#
_cell.length_a   1.000
_cell.length_b   1.000
_cell.length_c   1.000
_cell.angle_alpha   90.00
_cell.angle_beta   90.00
_cell.angle_gamma   90.00
#
_symmetry.space_group_name_H-M   'P 1'
#
loop_
_entity.id
_entity.type
_entity.pdbx_description
1 polymer ?
#
loop_
_entity_poly.entity_id
_entity_poly.type
_entity_poly.pdbx_seq_one_letter_code
_entity_poly.pdbx_strand_id
1 'polypeptide(L)'
;EDSSALLRCNLEKVVDQITHFEAKRANLNQESLDAKDKLGNKNLNKDDDGKPMSDAELGIRLRRLYEQKRKIYKDLSAVQAQERKANNEMRQLKHKLRKSILKEAQIVVTTLSGCGGDLYNVCAESLSSHKFGNSSEDNLFDAVVIDEAAQALEPATLIPLQLLRSRGTKCIMVGDPKQLPATVLSNIASKFLYECSMFERLQRAGY
;
A
#
# COMPACT_ATOMS: atom_id res chain seq x y z
N GLU A 1 21.01 0.89 2.66
CA GLU A 1 20.46 1.82 3.67
C GLU A 1 19.65 2.89 2.96
N ASP A 2 18.41 3.13 3.39
CA ASP A 2 17.41 3.92 2.66
C ASP A 2 17.82 5.40 2.52
N SER A 3 18.43 5.73 1.38
CA SER A 3 18.77 7.12 1.00
C SER A 3 17.58 8.07 1.12
N SER A 4 16.38 7.57 0.80
CA SER A 4 15.09 8.24 0.92
C SER A 4 14.70 8.52 2.40
N ALA A 5 14.99 7.61 3.33
CA ALA A 5 14.73 7.81 4.76
C ALA A 5 15.70 8.83 5.38
N LEU A 6 16.98 8.77 5.00
CA LEU A 6 17.99 9.73 5.43
C LEU A 6 17.67 11.15 4.98
N LEU A 7 17.22 11.32 3.73
CA LEU A 7 16.78 12.62 3.20
C LEU A 7 15.56 13.17 3.94
N ARG A 8 14.59 12.31 4.31
CA ARG A 8 13.44 12.73 5.14
C ARG A 8 13.86 13.18 6.54
N CYS A 9 14.73 12.44 7.20
CA CYS A 9 15.26 12.82 8.52
C CYS A 9 16.04 14.14 8.47
N ASN A 10 16.87 14.33 7.43
CA ASN A 10 17.58 15.59 7.24
C ASN A 10 16.63 16.76 6.95
N LEU A 11 15.56 16.52 6.18
CA LEU A 11 14.54 17.54 5.91
C LEU A 11 13.84 17.97 7.19
N GLU A 12 13.46 17.01 8.04
CA GLU A 12 12.82 17.25 9.34
C GLU A 12 13.70 18.13 10.24
N LYS A 13 14.98 17.78 10.40
CA LYS A 13 15.96 18.59 11.16
C LYS A 13 16.10 20.02 10.63
N VAL A 14 16.09 20.20 9.31
CA VAL A 14 16.19 21.55 8.71
C VAL A 14 14.91 22.34 8.94
N VAL A 15 13.74 21.71 8.87
CA VAL A 15 12.46 22.35 9.15
C VAL A 15 12.38 22.78 10.61
N ASP A 16 12.82 21.93 11.55
CA ASP A 16 12.85 22.26 12.98
C ASP A 16 13.80 23.42 13.30
N GLN A 17 14.93 23.50 12.59
CA GLN A 17 15.83 24.64 12.72
C GLN A 17 15.21 25.93 12.18
N ILE A 18 14.49 25.86 11.05
CA ILE A 18 13.79 27.01 10.48
C ILE A 18 12.75 27.54 11.47
N THR A 19 11.89 26.66 12.00
CA THR A 19 10.84 27.05 12.97
C THR A 19 11.44 27.67 14.23
N HIS A 20 12.54 27.11 14.75
CA HIS A 20 13.26 27.68 15.89
C HIS A 20 13.79 29.10 15.62
N PHE A 21 14.47 29.32 14.48
CA PHE A 21 15.02 30.63 14.16
C PHE A 21 13.95 31.66 13.78
N GLU A 22 12.82 31.23 13.20
CA GLU A 22 11.66 32.09 12.95
C GLU A 22 11.03 32.56 14.27
N ALA A 23 10.83 31.66 15.23
CA ALA A 23 10.35 32.01 16.56
C ALA A 23 11.30 32.98 17.28
N LYS A 24 12.62 32.73 17.22
CA LYS A 24 13.64 33.62 17.81
C LYS A 24 13.62 35.02 17.18
N ARG A 25 13.43 35.11 15.86
CA ARG A 25 13.32 36.38 15.13
C ARG A 25 12.03 37.14 15.44
N ALA A 26 10.90 36.43 15.59
CA ALA A 26 9.64 37.02 15.99
C ALA A 26 9.71 37.63 17.41
N ASN A 27 10.33 36.92 18.35
CA ASN A 27 10.51 37.39 19.72
C ASN A 27 11.39 38.66 19.79
N LEU A 28 12.48 38.73 19.02
CA LEU A 28 13.32 39.93 18.94
C LEU A 28 12.58 41.15 18.38
N ASN A 29 11.70 40.94 17.39
CA ASN A 29 10.87 42.01 16.85
C ASN A 29 9.84 42.50 17.87
N GLN A 30 9.26 41.58 18.67
CA GLN A 30 8.34 41.92 19.75
C GLN A 30 9.04 42.71 20.87
N GLU A 31 10.22 42.26 21.31
CA GLU A 31 11.04 42.97 22.30
C GLU A 31 11.46 44.37 21.81
N SER A 32 11.75 44.52 20.51
CA SER A 32 12.08 45.83 19.92
C SER A 32 10.87 46.76 19.80
N LEU A 33 9.64 46.23 19.71
CA LEU A 33 8.40 47.01 19.72
C LEU A 33 8.04 47.43 21.14
N ASP A 34 8.11 46.49 22.09
CA ASP A 34 7.83 46.72 23.51
C ASP A 34 8.85 47.68 24.16
N ALA A 35 10.12 47.67 23.72
CA ALA A 35 11.16 48.61 24.16
C ALA A 35 11.00 50.02 23.56
N LYS A 36 10.30 50.17 22.42
CA LYS A 36 9.95 51.49 21.86
C LYS A 36 8.73 52.10 22.56
N ASP A 37 7.84 51.27 23.09
CA ASP A 37 6.69 51.72 23.90
C ASP A 37 7.04 52.03 25.36
N LYS A 38 8.22 51.62 25.84
CA LYS A 38 8.69 51.90 27.21
C LYS A 38 10.06 52.58 27.22
N LEU A 39 10.06 53.90 27.18
CA LEU A 39 11.19 54.69 27.69
C LEU A 39 11.21 54.52 29.22
N GLY A 40 11.96 53.52 29.69
CA GLY A 40 12.22 53.32 31.12
C GLY A 40 11.97 51.89 31.58
N ASN A 41 12.99 51.04 31.51
CA ASN A 41 13.78 50.65 32.68
C ASN A 41 14.59 49.40 32.28
N LYS A 42 15.91 49.46 32.42
CA LYS A 42 16.79 48.31 32.20
C LYS A 42 16.53 47.27 33.28
N ASN A 43 16.42 46.01 32.88
CA ASN A 43 17.02 44.93 33.65
C ASN A 43 17.53 43.85 32.70
N LEU A 44 18.82 43.56 32.84
CA LEU A 44 19.53 42.50 32.16
C LEU A 44 19.22 41.19 32.89
N ASN A 45 18.72 40.19 32.17
CA ASN A 45 18.95 38.80 32.51
C ASN A 45 19.82 38.21 31.41
N LYS A 46 21.07 37.90 31.80
CA LYS A 46 21.96 37.00 31.07
C LYS A 46 21.53 35.59 31.44
N ASP A 47 21.28 34.76 30.43
CA ASP A 47 21.54 33.33 30.53
C ASP A 47 22.21 32.85 29.24
N ASP A 48 22.99 31.81 29.44
CA ASP A 48 24.20 31.40 28.74
C ASP A 48 23.87 30.42 27.60
N ASP A 49 23.81 30.93 26.36
CA ASP A 49 24.57 30.36 25.23
C ASP A 49 24.54 31.31 24.01
N GLY A 50 25.68 31.98 23.77
CA GLY A 50 26.13 32.42 22.44
C GLY A 50 25.46 33.62 21.75
N LYS A 51 25.68 34.84 22.25
CA LYS A 51 25.45 36.18 21.62
C LYS A 51 24.02 36.49 21.11
N PRO A 52 23.47 37.70 21.38
CA PRO A 52 22.29 38.16 20.66
C PRO A 52 22.64 38.31 19.17
N MET A 53 22.21 37.36 18.34
CA MET A 53 22.33 37.49 16.88
C MET A 53 21.47 38.67 16.45
N SER A 54 22.04 39.54 15.61
CA SER A 54 21.27 40.62 14.99
C SER A 54 20.18 40.06 14.05
N ASP A 55 19.11 40.82 13.82
CA ASP A 55 18.08 40.45 12.83
C ASP A 55 18.69 40.14 11.44
N ALA A 56 19.75 40.87 11.08
CA ALA A 56 20.51 40.65 9.86
C ALA A 56 21.21 39.28 9.83
N GLU A 57 21.83 38.85 10.94
CA GLU A 57 22.46 37.52 11.05
C GLU A 57 21.43 36.39 11.01
N LEU A 58 20.29 36.55 11.70
CA LEU A 58 19.18 35.60 11.65
C LEU A 58 18.60 35.47 10.24
N GLY A 59 18.45 36.59 9.53
CA GLY A 59 18.01 36.61 8.14
C GLY A 59 18.97 35.92 7.16
N ILE A 60 20.28 36.02 7.38
CA ILE A 60 21.29 35.27 6.60
C ILE A 60 21.19 33.77 6.91
N ARG A 61 21.07 33.39 8.18
CA ARG A 61 20.94 31.99 8.62
C ARG A 61 19.68 31.33 8.04
N LEU A 62 18.52 32.00 8.14
CA LEU A 62 17.25 31.53 7.60
C LEU A 62 17.30 31.34 6.09
N ARG A 63 17.88 32.30 5.34
CA ARG A 63 18.06 32.14 3.87
C ARG A 63 18.84 30.87 3.53
N ARG A 64 19.93 30.60 4.25
CA ARG A 64 20.74 29.38 4.05
C ARG A 64 19.94 28.11 4.34
N LEU A 65 19.15 28.10 5.42
CA LEU A 65 18.29 26.96 5.77
C LEU A 65 17.18 26.74 4.74
N TYR A 66 16.56 27.81 4.24
CA TYR A 66 15.56 27.73 3.17
C TYR A 66 16.14 27.21 1.85
N GLU A 67 17.37 27.59 1.51
CA GLU A 67 18.09 27.02 0.36
C GLU A 67 18.39 25.53 0.55
N GLN A 68 18.85 25.14 1.75
CA GLN A 68 19.07 23.73 2.09
C GLN A 68 17.77 22.92 2.01
N LYS A 69 16.67 23.45 2.55
CA LYS A 69 15.33 22.86 2.46
C LYS A 69 14.94 22.63 0.99
N ARG A 70 15.07 23.66 0.13
CA ARG A 70 14.75 23.53 -1.31
C ARG A 70 15.60 22.45 -1.99
N LYS A 71 16.89 22.38 -1.68
CA LYS A 71 17.78 21.35 -2.23
C LYS A 71 17.34 19.94 -1.82
N ILE A 72 17.10 19.72 -0.53
CA ILE A 72 16.65 18.42 -0.01
C ILE A 72 15.31 18.02 -0.62
N TYR A 73 14.35 18.94 -0.80
CA TYR A 73 13.08 18.65 -1.48
C TYR A 73 13.28 18.21 -2.93
N LYS A 74 14.19 18.86 -3.67
CA LYS A 74 14.48 18.49 -5.06
C LYS A 74 15.12 17.10 -5.13
N ASP A 75 16.07 16.81 -4.25
CA ASP A 75 16.75 15.52 -4.17
C ASP A 75 15.76 14.41 -3.76
N LEU A 76 14.89 14.68 -2.78
CA LEU A 76 13.83 13.75 -2.34
C LEU A 76 12.85 13.43 -3.47
N SER A 77 12.42 14.44 -4.23
CA SER A 77 11.52 14.24 -5.37
C SER A 77 12.17 13.38 -6.46
N ALA A 78 13.46 13.61 -6.75
CA ALA A 78 14.21 12.82 -7.71
C ALA A 78 14.37 11.36 -7.26
N VAL A 79 14.75 11.12 -6.00
CA VAL A 79 14.88 9.77 -5.43
C VAL A 79 13.54 9.04 -5.46
N GLN A 80 12.45 9.70 -5.06
CA GLN A 80 11.11 9.11 -5.10
C GLN A 80 10.64 8.77 -6.52
N ALA A 81 10.94 9.65 -7.50
CA ALA A 81 10.61 9.37 -8.90
C ALA A 81 11.38 8.15 -9.42
N GLN A 82 12.66 8.03 -9.06
CA GLN A 82 13.49 6.89 -9.42
C GLN A 82 13.03 5.59 -8.73
N GLU A 83 12.71 5.63 -7.45
CA GLU A 83 12.14 4.49 -6.70
C GLU A 83 10.82 4.02 -7.33
N ARG A 84 9.92 4.94 -7.65
CA ARG A 84 8.66 4.61 -8.33
C ARG A 84 8.89 3.96 -9.70
N LYS A 85 9.81 4.51 -10.49
CA LYS A 85 10.16 3.93 -11.80
C LYS A 85 10.71 2.52 -11.66
N ALA A 86 11.69 2.31 -10.77
CA ALA A 86 12.28 1.00 -10.50
C ALA A 86 11.24 -0.01 -9.98
N ASN A 87 10.35 0.41 -9.07
CA ASN A 87 9.28 -0.43 -8.56
C ASN A 87 8.27 -0.83 -9.65
N ASN A 88 7.93 0.09 -10.55
CA ASN A 88 7.05 -0.19 -11.68
C ASN A 88 7.71 -1.18 -12.66
N GLU A 89 8.99 -0.98 -13.00
CA GLU A 89 9.75 -1.90 -13.86
C GLU A 89 9.84 -3.30 -13.23
N MET A 90 10.14 -3.38 -11.93
CA MET A 90 10.17 -4.63 -11.18
C MET A 90 8.79 -5.32 -11.17
N ARG A 91 7.70 -4.56 -11.00
CA ARG A 91 6.33 -5.09 -11.04
C ARG A 91 5.98 -5.65 -12.41
N GLN A 92 6.34 -4.94 -13.48
CA GLN A 92 6.13 -5.40 -14.86
C GLN A 92 6.94 -6.66 -15.16
N LEU A 93 8.20 -6.72 -14.72
CA LEU A 93 9.05 -7.89 -14.90
C LEU A 93 8.50 -9.11 -14.16
N LYS A 94 8.10 -8.94 -12.89
CA LYS A 94 7.44 -10.00 -12.10
C LYS A 94 6.16 -10.51 -12.78
N HIS A 95 5.35 -9.61 -13.31
CA HIS A 95 4.13 -9.95 -14.03
C HIS A 95 4.42 -10.76 -15.31
N LYS A 96 5.39 -10.31 -16.12
CA LYS A 96 5.83 -11.05 -17.32
C LYS A 96 6.33 -12.44 -16.98
N LEU A 97 7.15 -12.59 -15.94
CA LEU A 97 7.68 -13.87 -15.50
C LEU A 97 6.56 -14.82 -15.05
N ARG A 98 5.64 -14.34 -14.21
CA ARG A 98 4.47 -15.11 -13.76
C ARG A 98 3.62 -15.57 -14.93
N LYS A 99 3.37 -14.69 -15.89
CA LYS A 99 2.62 -15.02 -17.11
C LYS A 99 3.30 -16.13 -17.91
N SER A 100 4.62 -16.11 -18.04
CA SER A 100 5.38 -17.17 -18.71
C SER A 100 5.24 -18.50 -17.98
N ILE A 101 5.48 -18.50 -16.66
CA ILE A 101 5.41 -19.71 -15.83
C ILE A 101 4.00 -20.32 -15.86
N LEU A 102 2.95 -19.50 -15.72
CA LEU A 102 1.57 -19.96 -15.72
C LEU A 102 1.13 -20.53 -17.08
N LYS A 103 1.67 -20.02 -18.19
CA LYS A 103 1.38 -20.58 -19.53
C LYS A 103 2.00 -21.96 -19.74
N GLU A 104 3.14 -22.23 -19.11
CA GLU A 104 3.84 -23.51 -19.20
C GLU A 104 3.34 -24.52 -18.16
N ALA A 105 2.78 -24.04 -17.05
CA ALA A 105 2.27 -24.86 -15.98
C ALA A 105 1.05 -25.68 -16.43
N GLN A 106 1.12 -26.99 -16.24
CA GLN A 106 -0.02 -27.89 -16.47
C GLN A 106 -0.97 -27.92 -15.26
N ILE A 107 -0.43 -27.71 -14.05
CA ILE A 107 -1.17 -27.72 -12.79
C ILE A 107 -0.72 -26.50 -11.98
N VAL A 108 -1.69 -25.76 -11.44
CA VAL A 108 -1.46 -24.61 -10.55
C VAL A 108 -2.12 -24.90 -9.21
N VAL A 109 -1.33 -24.86 -8.14
CA VAL A 109 -1.79 -25.07 -6.76
C VAL A 109 -1.77 -23.73 -6.03
N THR A 110 -2.89 -23.38 -5.40
CA THR A 110 -3.05 -22.12 -4.66
C THR A 110 -4.18 -22.27 -3.64
N THR A 111 -4.23 -21.38 -2.67
CA THR A 111 -5.41 -21.20 -1.82
C THR A 111 -6.55 -20.54 -2.61
N LEU A 112 -7.78 -20.70 -2.12
CA LEU A 112 -8.98 -20.08 -2.72
C LEU A 112 -8.83 -18.55 -2.89
N SER A 113 -8.33 -17.86 -1.85
CA SER A 113 -8.12 -16.41 -1.90
C SER A 113 -6.94 -16.01 -2.80
N GLY A 114 -5.91 -16.85 -2.89
CA GLY A 114 -4.76 -16.62 -3.78
C GLY A 114 -5.14 -16.54 -5.26
N CYS A 115 -6.21 -17.24 -5.67
CA CYS A 115 -6.75 -17.18 -7.02
C CYS A 115 -7.15 -15.76 -7.45
N GLY A 116 -7.66 -14.95 -6.51
CA GLY A 116 -8.15 -13.59 -6.79
C GLY A 116 -7.06 -12.53 -6.95
N GLY A 117 -5.78 -12.91 -6.75
CA GLY A 117 -4.65 -11.98 -6.81
C GLY A 117 -3.96 -11.96 -8.17
N ASP A 118 -2.66 -12.23 -8.16
CA ASP A 118 -1.82 -12.20 -9.36
C ASP A 118 -2.27 -13.21 -10.42
N LEU A 119 -2.84 -14.36 -10.03
CA LEU A 119 -3.37 -15.36 -10.96
C LEU A 119 -4.53 -14.78 -11.77
N TYR A 120 -5.52 -14.17 -11.10
CA TYR A 120 -6.62 -13.49 -11.77
C TYR A 120 -6.11 -12.41 -12.74
N ASN A 121 -5.15 -11.59 -12.34
CA ASN A 121 -4.61 -10.54 -13.23
C ASN A 121 -3.98 -11.12 -14.51
N VAL A 122 -3.26 -12.24 -14.40
CA VAL A 122 -2.65 -12.90 -15.57
C VAL A 122 -3.72 -13.52 -16.48
N CYS A 123 -4.74 -14.18 -15.90
CA CYS A 123 -5.82 -14.81 -16.65
C CYS A 123 -6.75 -13.77 -17.32
N ALA A 124 -7.17 -12.74 -16.57
CA ALA A 124 -8.12 -11.71 -16.97
C ALA A 124 -7.57 -10.70 -17.99
N GLU A 125 -6.24 -10.54 -18.11
CA GLU A 125 -5.63 -9.78 -19.23
C GLU A 125 -6.10 -10.28 -20.60
N SER A 126 -6.34 -11.58 -20.72
CA SER A 126 -6.81 -12.21 -21.96
C SER A 126 -8.26 -11.83 -22.28
N LEU A 127 -9.08 -11.63 -21.24
CA LEU A 127 -10.48 -11.22 -21.35
C LEU A 127 -10.64 -9.75 -21.74
N SER A 128 -9.74 -8.87 -21.26
CA SER A 128 -9.85 -7.41 -21.46
C SER A 128 -9.23 -6.90 -22.76
N SER A 129 -8.37 -7.68 -23.42
CA SER A 129 -7.66 -7.25 -24.64
C SER A 129 -8.52 -7.27 -25.92
N HIS A 130 -9.75 -7.83 -25.90
CA HIS A 130 -10.61 -7.91 -27.08
C HIS A 130 -11.97 -7.27 -26.85
N LYS A 131 -12.07 -5.96 -27.08
CA LYS A 131 -13.35 -5.24 -27.08
C LYS A 131 -14.24 -5.50 -28.31
N PHE A 132 -13.77 -6.24 -29.32
CA PHE A 132 -14.47 -6.40 -30.61
C PHE A 132 -14.21 -7.74 -31.36
N GLY A 133 -13.78 -8.79 -30.67
CA GLY A 133 -13.55 -10.11 -31.31
C GLY A 133 -13.55 -11.24 -30.29
N ASN A 134 -13.73 -12.48 -30.76
CA ASN A 134 -13.79 -13.70 -29.95
C ASN A 134 -12.78 -13.66 -28.79
N SER A 135 -13.28 -13.57 -27.56
CA SER A 135 -12.46 -13.60 -26.35
C SER A 135 -11.73 -14.94 -26.27
N SER A 136 -10.41 -14.91 -26.45
CA SER A 136 -9.58 -16.10 -26.28
C SER A 136 -9.51 -16.45 -24.79
N GLU A 137 -10.21 -17.51 -24.40
CA GLU A 137 -10.17 -18.08 -23.04
C GLU A 137 -8.93 -18.97 -22.82
N ASP A 138 -7.89 -18.78 -23.63
CA ASP A 138 -6.72 -19.66 -23.69
C ASP A 138 -5.98 -19.76 -22.35
N ASN A 139 -6.01 -18.69 -21.54
CA ASN A 139 -5.36 -18.65 -20.23
C ASN A 139 -6.32 -18.95 -19.06
N LEU A 140 -7.55 -19.40 -19.33
CA LEU A 140 -8.49 -19.90 -18.33
C LEU A 140 -8.37 -21.43 -18.19
N PHE A 141 -8.83 -21.94 -17.06
CA PHE A 141 -8.71 -23.36 -16.71
C PHE A 141 -9.88 -24.18 -17.24
N ASP A 142 -9.57 -25.38 -17.74
CA ASP A 142 -10.59 -26.38 -18.11
C ASP A 142 -11.20 -27.06 -16.88
N ALA A 143 -10.44 -27.15 -15.78
CA ALA A 143 -10.91 -27.77 -14.55
C ALA A 143 -10.37 -27.06 -13.31
N VAL A 144 -11.18 -27.07 -12.25
CA VAL A 144 -10.81 -26.63 -10.91
C VAL A 144 -11.11 -27.78 -9.95
N VAL A 145 -10.13 -28.11 -9.12
CA VAL A 145 -10.27 -29.07 -8.02
C VAL A 145 -10.14 -28.30 -6.71
N ILE A 146 -11.15 -28.39 -5.86
CA ILE A 146 -11.18 -27.76 -4.53
C ILE A 146 -11.13 -28.87 -3.50
N ASP A 147 -10.00 -28.99 -2.82
CA ASP A 147 -9.84 -29.86 -1.66
C ASP A 147 -10.32 -29.17 -0.38
N GLU A 148 -10.72 -29.96 0.62
CA GLU A 148 -11.33 -29.49 1.87
C GLU A 148 -12.52 -28.51 1.66
N ALA A 149 -13.30 -28.75 0.60
CA ALA A 149 -14.38 -27.89 0.15
C ALA A 149 -15.49 -27.68 1.20
N ALA A 150 -15.70 -28.65 2.08
CA ALA A 150 -16.65 -28.56 3.19
C ALA A 150 -16.24 -27.50 4.24
N GLN A 151 -14.95 -27.23 4.38
CA GLN A 151 -14.40 -26.24 5.32
C GLN A 151 -14.30 -24.83 4.73
N ALA A 152 -14.69 -24.64 3.47
CA ALA A 152 -14.61 -23.37 2.77
C ALA A 152 -15.93 -22.61 2.81
N LEU A 153 -15.86 -21.30 3.06
CA LEU A 153 -16.99 -20.41 2.86
C LEU A 153 -17.38 -20.41 1.38
N GLU A 154 -18.68 -20.49 1.11
CA GLU A 154 -19.20 -20.50 -0.26
C GLU A 154 -18.64 -19.35 -1.12
N PRO A 155 -18.63 -18.07 -0.67
CA PRO A 155 -18.02 -17.00 -1.46
C PRO A 155 -16.55 -17.21 -1.80
N ALA A 156 -15.79 -17.88 -0.92
CA ALA A 156 -14.38 -18.17 -1.18
C ALA A 156 -14.22 -19.20 -2.31
N THR A 157 -15.12 -20.18 -2.37
CA THR A 157 -15.10 -21.19 -3.46
C THR A 157 -15.42 -20.61 -4.83
N LEU A 158 -16.10 -19.46 -4.91
CA LEU A 158 -16.39 -18.77 -6.18
C LEU A 158 -15.15 -18.11 -6.81
N ILE A 159 -14.13 -17.77 -6.00
CA ILE A 159 -12.93 -17.07 -6.46
C ILE A 159 -12.14 -17.85 -7.53
N PRO A 160 -11.91 -19.18 -7.41
CA PRO A 160 -11.32 -19.94 -8.52
C PRO A 160 -12.30 -20.22 -9.67
N LEU A 161 -13.62 -20.25 -9.43
CA LEU A 161 -14.58 -20.60 -10.49
C LEU A 161 -14.69 -19.56 -11.60
N GLN A 162 -14.45 -18.29 -11.30
CA GLN A 162 -14.34 -17.24 -12.34
C GLN A 162 -13.11 -17.41 -13.26
N LEU A 163 -12.18 -18.30 -12.92
CA LEU A 163 -11.02 -18.63 -13.75
C LEU A 163 -11.28 -19.81 -14.70
N LEU A 164 -12.47 -20.42 -14.62
CA LEU A 164 -12.89 -21.47 -15.53
C LEU A 164 -13.32 -20.90 -16.88
N ARG A 165 -13.03 -21.64 -17.96
CA ARG A 165 -13.59 -21.38 -19.29
C ARG A 165 -15.13 -21.41 -19.29
N SER A 166 -15.73 -20.73 -20.26
CA SER A 166 -17.18 -20.69 -20.43
C SER A 166 -17.79 -22.03 -20.88
N ARG A 167 -16.99 -22.93 -21.48
CA ARG A 167 -17.47 -24.20 -22.05
C ARG A 167 -16.54 -25.36 -21.70
N GLY A 168 -17.13 -26.55 -21.54
CA GLY A 168 -16.39 -27.80 -21.35
C GLY A 168 -15.69 -27.92 -19.99
N THR A 169 -16.08 -27.10 -19.01
CA THR A 169 -15.39 -27.01 -17.73
C THR A 169 -15.86 -28.00 -16.69
N LYS A 170 -14.99 -28.27 -15.73
CA LYS A 170 -15.26 -29.16 -14.60
C LYS A 170 -14.90 -28.48 -13.28
N CYS A 171 -15.84 -28.48 -12.35
CA CYS A 171 -15.59 -28.17 -10.95
C CYS A 171 -15.67 -29.48 -10.16
N ILE A 172 -14.59 -29.85 -9.50
CA ILE A 172 -14.52 -31.04 -8.66
C ILE A 172 -14.29 -30.56 -7.23
N MET A 173 -15.24 -30.82 -6.34
CA MET A 173 -15.15 -30.44 -4.95
C MET A 173 -14.98 -31.70 -4.11
N VAL A 174 -13.95 -31.74 -3.27
CA VAL A 174 -13.63 -32.84 -2.37
C VAL A 174 -13.67 -32.29 -0.95
N GLY A 175 -14.37 -32.96 -0.06
CA GLY A 175 -14.46 -32.57 1.34
C GLY A 175 -15.36 -33.52 2.12
N ASP A 176 -15.26 -33.47 3.44
CA ASP A 176 -16.11 -34.24 4.35
C ASP A 176 -17.12 -33.32 5.06
N PRO A 177 -18.42 -33.39 4.70
CA PRO A 177 -19.46 -32.54 5.29
C PRO A 177 -19.78 -32.92 6.76
N LYS A 178 -19.22 -34.02 7.27
CA LYS A 178 -19.35 -34.43 8.68
C LYS A 178 -18.22 -33.91 9.57
N GLN A 179 -17.20 -33.29 8.99
CA GLN A 179 -16.12 -32.63 9.75
C GLN A 179 -16.52 -31.20 10.16
N LEU A 180 -15.54 -30.40 10.60
CA LEU A 180 -15.77 -29.03 11.04
C LEU A 180 -16.32 -28.18 9.87
N PRO A 181 -17.33 -27.33 10.11
CA PRO A 181 -17.79 -26.38 9.10
C PRO A 181 -16.76 -25.25 8.89
N ALA A 182 -17.00 -24.39 7.90
CA ALA A 182 -16.18 -23.21 7.71
C ALA A 182 -16.16 -22.32 8.97
N THR A 183 -14.97 -21.90 9.40
CA THR A 183 -14.84 -21.10 10.63
C THR A 183 -15.32 -19.67 10.41
N VAL A 184 -16.34 -19.25 11.18
CA VAL A 184 -16.91 -17.90 11.15
C VAL A 184 -16.81 -17.29 12.55
N LEU A 185 -16.18 -16.12 12.66
CA LEU A 185 -16.00 -15.43 13.95
C LEU A 185 -17.30 -14.77 14.46
N SER A 186 -18.21 -14.40 13.56
CA SER A 186 -19.45 -13.72 13.90
C SER A 186 -20.57 -14.71 14.19
N ASN A 187 -20.99 -14.76 15.45
CA ASN A 187 -22.16 -15.56 15.86
C ASN A 187 -23.44 -15.13 15.14
N ILE A 188 -23.56 -13.85 14.74
CA ILE A 188 -24.72 -13.37 13.97
C ILE A 188 -24.69 -14.00 12.57
N ALA A 189 -23.53 -13.97 11.89
CA ALA A 189 -23.41 -14.56 10.56
C ALA A 189 -23.65 -16.09 10.60
N SER A 190 -23.18 -16.76 11.66
CA SER A 190 -23.45 -18.19 11.86
C SER A 190 -24.94 -18.50 12.00
N LYS A 191 -25.71 -17.67 12.72
CA LYS A 191 -27.18 -17.83 12.79
C LYS A 191 -27.88 -17.74 11.42
N PHE A 192 -27.25 -17.07 10.44
CA PHE A 192 -27.75 -16.96 9.07
C PHE A 192 -27.06 -17.94 8.11
N LEU A 193 -26.43 -19.00 8.63
CA LEU A 193 -25.81 -20.09 7.85
C LEU A 193 -24.66 -19.64 6.94
N TYR A 194 -23.93 -18.59 7.31
CA TYR A 194 -22.78 -18.12 6.54
C TYR A 194 -21.64 -19.15 6.47
N GLU A 195 -21.54 -20.03 7.48
CA GLU A 195 -20.61 -21.16 7.55
C GLU A 195 -20.97 -22.32 6.61
N CYS A 196 -22.18 -22.32 6.04
CA CYS A 196 -22.61 -23.36 5.10
C CYS A 196 -21.76 -23.27 3.84
N SER A 197 -20.95 -24.30 3.59
CA SER A 197 -20.13 -24.38 2.39
C SER A 197 -20.97 -24.62 1.14
N MET A 198 -20.42 -24.25 -0.02
CA MET A 198 -21.05 -24.58 -1.31
C MET A 198 -21.17 -26.10 -1.50
N PHE A 199 -20.19 -26.85 -0.99
CA PHE A 199 -20.20 -28.32 -0.99
C PHE A 199 -21.42 -28.86 -0.25
N GLU A 200 -21.64 -28.44 1.00
CA GLU A 200 -22.81 -28.85 1.78
C GLU A 200 -24.12 -28.44 1.13
N ARG A 201 -24.19 -27.21 0.59
CA ARG A 201 -25.40 -26.71 -0.05
C ARG A 201 -25.77 -27.53 -1.28
N LEU A 202 -24.80 -27.89 -2.11
CA LEU A 202 -25.01 -28.75 -3.29
C LEU A 202 -25.42 -30.16 -2.89
N GLN A 203 -24.76 -30.75 -1.88
CA GLN A 203 -25.12 -32.06 -1.35
C GLN A 203 -26.57 -32.10 -0.86
N ARG A 204 -27.03 -31.07 -0.12
CA ARG A 204 -28.44 -30.96 0.32
C ARG A 204 -29.43 -30.85 -0.83
N ALA A 205 -28.99 -30.31 -1.97
CA ALA A 205 -29.78 -30.19 -3.19
C ALA A 205 -29.75 -31.46 -4.07
N GLY A 206 -29.01 -32.51 -3.67
CA GLY A 206 -28.94 -33.78 -4.37
C GLY A 206 -27.93 -33.84 -5.51
N TYR A 207 -26.91 -32.97 -5.48
CA TYR A 207 -25.75 -33.01 -6.40
C TYR A 207 -24.56 -33.73 -5.77
#